data_AF-A0A816CRM0-F1
#
_entry.id   AF-A0A816CRM0-F1
#
_cell.length_a   1.000
_cell.length_b   1.000
_cell.length_c   1.000
_cell.angle_alpha   90.00
_cell.angle_beta   90.00
_cell.angle_gamma   90.00
#
_symmetry.space_group_name_H-M   'P 1'
#
loop_
_entity.id
_entity.type
_entity.pdbx_description
1 polymer ?
#
loop_
_entity_poly.entity_id
_entity_poly.type
_entity_poly.pdbx_seq_one_letter_code
_entity_poly.pdbx_strand_id
1 'polypeptide(L)'
;MFNTVRETSDHGAINTWDRQPYLSDAVQSGLPSLWQHGSYIHHNTIFNNYNALWPIDHDDGSCFYEDSYNFLMYGGKKNYLGHSKKDHHQMYVYSDAGRDDFGCNTCLDYYAPRQGYSGWNEVYIENTCILYKNPVPYRIDDCDTADLFVPYLANNKIYIPNGTEAIFTCNVNGISTKLNLQQWQSYGLDINTTVQVTPDVQTIIKWGREMLQNTI
;
A
#
# COMPACT_ATOMS: atom_id res chain seq x y z
N MET A 1 8.65 -14.62 5.47
CA MET A 1 9.91 -13.94 5.13
C MET A 1 10.26 -12.96 6.24
N PHE A 2 11.50 -12.96 6.68
CA PHE A 2 12.06 -11.92 7.56
C PHE A 2 13.04 -11.12 6.72
N ASN A 3 13.07 -9.80 6.87
CA ASN A 3 14.04 -9.00 6.15
C ASN A 3 15.47 -9.29 6.65
N THR A 4 16.42 -9.34 5.72
CA THR A 4 17.84 -9.57 5.96
C THR A 4 18.73 -8.44 5.45
N VAL A 5 18.18 -7.35 4.91
CA VAL A 5 18.94 -6.17 4.45
C VAL A 5 19.62 -5.52 5.64
N ARG A 6 20.96 -5.43 5.63
CA ARG A 6 21.74 -4.93 6.78
C ARG A 6 22.24 -3.49 6.67
N GLU A 7 22.25 -2.91 5.47
CA GLU A 7 23.01 -1.68 5.19
C GLU A 7 22.32 -0.74 4.20
N THR A 8 21.00 -0.76 4.11
CA THR A 8 20.27 0.33 3.45
C THR A 8 18.99 0.64 4.21
N SER A 9 18.66 1.93 4.30
CA SER A 9 17.47 2.46 4.97
C SER A 9 16.40 2.88 3.96
N ASP A 10 16.32 2.22 2.79
CA ASP A 10 15.37 2.55 1.70
C ASP A 10 14.91 1.29 0.95
N HIS A 11 14.84 0.14 1.63
CA HIS A 11 14.39 -1.11 1.02
C HIS A 11 13.41 -1.88 1.88
N GLY A 12 12.65 -2.73 1.20
CA GLY A 12 11.81 -3.74 1.81
C GLY A 12 12.33 -5.17 1.75
N ALA A 13 11.56 -6.09 2.36
CA ALA A 13 11.88 -7.51 2.31
C ALA A 13 11.68 -8.07 0.89
N ILE A 14 10.68 -7.55 0.18
CA ILE A 14 10.58 -7.61 -1.26
C ILE A 14 10.78 -6.18 -1.77
N ASN A 15 11.69 -6.02 -2.72
CA ASN A 15 11.87 -4.78 -3.45
C ASN A 15 11.87 -5.06 -4.95
N THR A 16 11.20 -4.20 -5.73
CA THR A 16 11.13 -4.30 -7.18
C THR A 16 11.57 -2.99 -7.84
N TRP A 17 12.24 -3.12 -9.00
CA TRP A 17 12.62 -2.01 -9.88
C TRP A 17 12.54 -2.45 -11.34
N ASP A 18 11.75 -1.76 -12.16
CA ASP A 18 11.61 -2.09 -13.58
C ASP A 18 12.19 -0.94 -14.43
N ARG A 19 13.52 -0.79 -14.38
CA ARG A 19 14.25 0.26 -15.11
C ARG A 19 14.67 -0.15 -16.54
N GLN A 20 14.39 -1.38 -16.96
CA GLN A 20 14.79 -1.89 -18.27
C GLN A 20 13.64 -2.65 -18.96
N PRO A 21 13.48 -2.48 -20.28
CA PRO A 21 12.49 -3.26 -21.03
C PRO A 21 12.92 -4.72 -21.13
N TYR A 22 11.98 -5.63 -20.88
CA TYR A 22 12.16 -7.07 -21.11
C TYR A 22 11.41 -7.47 -22.38
N LEU A 23 12.05 -8.30 -23.22
CA LEU A 23 11.33 -8.92 -24.33
C LEU A 23 10.46 -10.04 -23.76
N SER A 24 9.15 -9.90 -23.89
CA SER A 24 8.15 -10.85 -23.42
C SER A 24 7.13 -11.15 -24.52
N ASP A 25 6.11 -11.95 -24.21
CA ASP A 25 4.88 -12.10 -25.01
C ASP A 25 3.62 -11.74 -24.21
N ALA A 26 3.74 -10.80 -23.26
CA ALA A 26 2.68 -10.44 -22.31
C ALA A 26 1.42 -9.85 -22.95
N VAL A 27 1.57 -9.11 -24.06
CA VAL A 27 0.41 -8.58 -24.80
C VAL A 27 -0.33 -9.68 -25.53
N GLN A 28 0.40 -10.59 -26.17
CA GLN A 28 -0.16 -11.70 -26.93
C GLN A 28 0.85 -12.84 -26.98
N SER A 29 0.43 -14.03 -26.52
CA SER A 29 1.31 -15.18 -26.43
C SER A 29 1.93 -15.53 -27.79
N GLY A 30 3.25 -15.78 -27.77
CA GLY A 30 4.05 -16.05 -28.95
C GLY A 30 4.42 -14.84 -29.81
N LEU A 31 3.96 -13.62 -29.49
CA LEU A 31 4.38 -12.40 -30.17
C LEU A 31 5.26 -11.52 -29.26
N PRO A 32 6.43 -11.08 -29.75
CA PRO A 32 7.32 -10.24 -28.95
C PRO A 32 6.68 -8.89 -28.60
N SER A 33 6.81 -8.50 -27.34
CA SER A 33 6.36 -7.23 -26.78
C SER A 33 7.35 -6.74 -25.72
N LEU A 34 7.28 -5.45 -25.38
CA LEU A 34 8.04 -4.86 -24.27
C LEU A 34 7.19 -4.68 -23.00
N TRP A 35 6.00 -5.28 -22.97
CA TRP A 35 5.15 -5.27 -21.78
C TRP A 35 5.61 -6.36 -20.82
N GLN A 36 5.59 -6.11 -19.52
CA GLN A 36 5.87 -7.18 -18.58
C GLN A 36 4.65 -8.09 -18.43
N HIS A 37 4.90 -9.38 -18.16
CA HIS A 37 3.84 -10.25 -17.62
C HIS A 37 3.49 -9.80 -16.20
N GLY A 38 2.24 -10.03 -15.80
CA GLY A 38 1.83 -9.81 -14.42
C GLY A 38 2.68 -10.62 -13.45
N SER A 39 3.25 -9.94 -12.46
CA SER A 39 3.98 -10.54 -11.35
C SER A 39 3.09 -10.55 -10.12
N TYR A 40 2.99 -11.70 -9.43
CA TYR A 40 2.08 -11.87 -8.31
C TYR A 40 2.86 -12.09 -7.01
N ILE A 41 2.65 -11.23 -6.01
CA ILE A 41 3.19 -11.41 -4.66
C ILE A 41 2.02 -11.76 -3.75
N HIS A 42 1.84 -13.03 -3.42
CA HIS A 42 0.68 -13.45 -2.65
C HIS A 42 0.93 -14.53 -1.62
N HIS A 43 0.06 -14.57 -0.60
CA HIS A 43 0.04 -15.57 0.46
C HIS A 43 1.34 -15.64 1.29
N ASN A 44 1.99 -14.49 1.50
CA ASN A 44 3.19 -14.40 2.32
C ASN A 44 2.87 -13.91 3.73
N THR A 45 3.66 -14.37 4.71
CA THR A 45 3.83 -13.66 5.99
C THR A 45 5.17 -12.93 5.95
N ILE A 46 5.17 -11.60 6.00
CA ILE A 46 6.37 -10.77 5.89
C ILE A 46 6.52 -9.92 7.15
N PHE A 47 7.68 -10.02 7.80
CA PHE A 47 8.04 -9.15 8.91
C PHE A 47 9.04 -8.11 8.44
N ASN A 48 8.64 -6.84 8.51
CA ASN A 48 9.53 -5.72 8.32
C ASN A 48 10.33 -5.50 9.60
N ASN A 49 11.58 -5.95 9.60
CA ASN A 49 12.47 -5.89 10.75
C ASN A 49 13.85 -5.36 10.32
N TYR A 50 14.70 -5.02 11.30
CA TYR A 50 16.11 -4.72 11.08
C TYR A 50 16.38 -3.58 10.07
N ASN A 51 16.00 -2.34 10.42
CA ASN A 51 16.19 -1.11 9.63
C ASN A 51 15.53 -1.06 8.24
N ALA A 52 14.76 -2.09 7.88
CA ALA A 52 13.89 -2.06 6.72
C ALA A 52 12.74 -1.06 6.91
N LEU A 53 12.28 -0.47 5.80
CA LEU A 53 11.21 0.53 5.82
C LEU A 53 9.85 -0.06 5.46
N TRP A 54 9.78 -0.90 4.42
CA TRP A 54 8.52 -1.51 3.97
C TRP A 54 8.63 -3.03 3.87
N PRO A 55 7.59 -3.81 4.19
CA PRO A 55 7.58 -5.23 3.83
C PRO A 55 7.57 -5.47 2.31
N ILE A 56 6.84 -4.65 1.54
CA ILE A 56 6.83 -4.65 0.06
C ILE A 56 7.14 -3.24 -0.42
N ASP A 57 8.18 -3.12 -1.24
CA ASP A 57 8.70 -1.87 -1.75
C ASP A 57 8.71 -1.88 -3.29
N HIS A 58 7.67 -1.30 -3.89
CA HIS A 58 7.67 -1.06 -5.33
C HIS A 58 8.28 0.30 -5.62
N ASP A 59 9.51 0.26 -6.09
CA ASP A 59 10.34 1.42 -6.33
C ASP A 59 10.46 1.68 -7.85
N ASP A 60 11.37 2.55 -8.27
CA ASP A 60 11.49 3.12 -9.61
C ASP A 60 11.08 2.19 -10.76
N GLY A 61 10.00 2.60 -11.44
CA GLY A 61 9.53 1.98 -12.67
C GLY A 61 8.69 0.73 -12.48
N SER A 62 8.59 0.18 -11.25
CA SER A 62 7.85 -1.05 -10.98
C SER A 62 6.47 -1.06 -11.60
N CYS A 63 6.17 -2.10 -12.38
CA CYS A 63 4.95 -2.19 -13.15
C CYS A 63 4.42 -3.61 -13.28
N PHE A 64 3.09 -3.72 -13.46
CA PHE A 64 2.40 -5.01 -13.62
C PHE A 64 2.55 -5.95 -12.42
N TYR A 65 2.41 -5.42 -11.19
CA TYR A 65 2.38 -6.22 -9.97
C TYR A 65 0.95 -6.36 -9.42
N GLU A 66 0.60 -7.55 -8.98
CA GLU A 66 -0.58 -7.78 -8.14
C GLU A 66 -0.12 -8.37 -6.80
N ASP A 67 -0.34 -7.61 -5.73
CA ASP A 67 -0.04 -8.04 -4.39
C ASP A 67 -1.33 -8.37 -3.65
N SER A 68 -1.45 -9.61 -3.18
CA SER A 68 -2.70 -10.04 -2.53
C SER A 68 -2.53 -11.09 -1.46
N TYR A 69 -3.42 -11.08 -0.45
CA TYR A 69 -3.43 -12.08 0.62
C TYR A 69 -2.11 -12.20 1.39
N ASN A 70 -1.35 -11.10 1.54
CA ASN A 70 -0.13 -11.09 2.34
C ASN A 70 -0.41 -10.51 3.72
N PHE A 71 0.18 -11.14 4.73
CA PHE A 71 0.18 -10.67 6.11
C PHE A 71 1.50 -9.94 6.38
N LEU A 72 1.43 -8.61 6.41
CA LEU A 72 2.55 -7.68 6.38
C LEU A 72 2.69 -6.99 7.73
N MET A 73 3.74 -7.31 8.48
CA MET A 73 3.96 -6.80 9.84
C MET A 73 4.98 -5.66 9.83
N TYR A 74 4.70 -4.61 10.60
CA TYR A 74 5.62 -3.51 10.93
C TYR A 74 6.08 -2.63 9.76
N GLY A 75 5.25 -2.49 8.74
CA GLY A 75 5.41 -1.46 7.70
C GLY A 75 4.23 -1.47 6.73
N GLY A 76 4.13 -0.42 5.93
CA GLY A 76 3.16 -0.31 4.85
C GLY A 76 3.63 -0.89 3.53
N LYS A 77 2.97 -0.49 2.46
CA LYS A 77 3.52 -0.62 1.11
C LYS A 77 4.11 0.70 0.66
N LYS A 78 5.32 0.66 0.09
CA LYS A 78 5.81 1.75 -0.78
C LYS A 78 5.37 1.53 -2.20
N ASN A 79 4.87 2.60 -2.78
CA ASN A 79 4.58 2.70 -4.19
C ASN A 79 5.22 3.98 -4.73
N TYR A 80 6.36 3.85 -5.37
CA TYR A 80 7.09 4.95 -5.98
C TYR A 80 7.21 4.74 -7.49
N LEU A 81 6.67 5.70 -8.25
CA LEU A 81 6.67 5.69 -9.71
C LEU A 81 6.07 4.41 -10.34
N GLY A 82 6.35 4.19 -11.63
CA GLY A 82 5.81 3.06 -12.39
C GLY A 82 4.30 3.14 -12.60
N HIS A 83 3.66 2.01 -12.90
CA HIS A 83 2.21 1.94 -13.15
C HIS A 83 1.64 0.51 -13.05
N SER A 84 0.31 0.37 -13.05
CA SER A 84 -0.40 -0.90 -13.18
C SER A 84 -0.07 -1.92 -12.08
N LYS A 85 -0.15 -1.45 -10.84
CA LYS A 85 0.07 -2.18 -9.61
C LYS A 85 -1.24 -2.23 -8.83
N LYS A 86 -1.58 -3.42 -8.32
CA LYS A 86 -2.85 -3.66 -7.65
C LYS A 86 -2.61 -4.33 -6.31
N ASP A 87 -3.12 -3.71 -5.25
CA ASP A 87 -3.12 -4.22 -3.89
C ASP A 87 -4.53 -4.60 -3.49
N HIS A 88 -4.74 -5.87 -3.16
CA HIS A 88 -6.02 -6.27 -2.61
C HIS A 88 -5.94 -7.40 -1.61
N HIS A 89 -6.86 -7.39 -0.64
CA HIS A 89 -6.93 -8.42 0.40
C HIS A 89 -5.62 -8.57 1.19
N GLN A 90 -4.82 -7.50 1.28
CA GLN A 90 -3.63 -7.45 2.11
C GLN A 90 -4.02 -7.21 3.57
N MET A 91 -3.23 -7.71 4.50
CA MET A 91 -3.28 -7.31 5.90
C MET A 91 -2.00 -6.58 6.28
N TYR A 92 -2.08 -5.25 6.38
CA TYR A 92 -1.03 -4.39 6.91
C TYR A 92 -1.21 -4.27 8.42
N VAL A 93 -0.25 -4.77 9.19
CA VAL A 93 -0.37 -4.92 10.64
C VAL A 93 0.72 -4.13 11.33
N TYR A 94 0.27 -3.15 12.10
CA TYR A 94 1.09 -2.24 12.88
C TYR A 94 2.14 -1.53 12.01
N SER A 95 1.72 -1.06 10.84
CA SER A 95 2.61 -0.41 9.87
C SER A 95 3.34 0.80 10.43
N ASP A 96 2.73 1.45 11.41
CA ASP A 96 3.24 2.58 12.17
C ASP A 96 4.06 2.20 13.41
N ALA A 97 4.25 0.92 13.73
CA ALA A 97 5.09 0.52 14.87
C ALA A 97 6.60 0.65 14.58
N GLY A 98 6.98 0.71 13.29
CA GLY A 98 8.35 0.88 12.83
C GLY A 98 8.89 2.30 13.02
N ARG A 99 10.01 2.58 12.33
CA ARG A 99 10.61 3.92 12.25
C ARG A 99 9.67 4.87 11.50
N ASP A 100 9.85 6.17 11.75
CA ASP A 100 9.15 7.25 11.04
C ASP A 100 10.09 7.88 10.01
N ASP A 101 10.72 7.04 9.21
CA ASP A 101 11.66 7.44 8.16
C ASP A 101 10.96 7.28 6.81
N PHE A 102 11.13 8.27 5.93
CA PHE A 102 10.52 8.26 4.59
C PHE A 102 9.03 7.89 4.60
N GLY A 103 8.27 8.29 5.62
CA GLY A 103 6.82 8.02 5.73
C GLY A 103 6.41 6.56 5.77
N CYS A 104 7.29 5.61 6.07
CA CYS A 104 6.95 4.18 6.08
C CYS A 104 5.99 3.74 7.21
N ASN A 105 5.43 4.70 7.94
CA ASN A 105 4.58 4.53 9.11
C ASN A 105 3.08 4.59 8.77
N THR A 106 2.70 4.36 7.52
CA THR A 106 1.30 4.20 7.10
C THR A 106 1.12 2.85 6.41
N CYS A 107 -0.12 2.44 6.10
CA CYS A 107 -0.37 1.19 5.38
C CYS A 107 -0.15 1.33 3.86
N LEU A 108 -0.36 2.53 3.31
CA LEU A 108 -0.16 2.84 1.91
C LEU A 108 0.62 4.14 1.79
N ASP A 109 1.84 4.03 1.26
CA ASP A 109 2.66 5.18 0.92
C ASP A 109 2.78 5.30 -0.60
N TYR A 110 2.15 6.32 -1.14
CA TYR A 110 2.08 6.60 -2.57
C TYR A 110 2.88 7.85 -2.89
N TYR A 111 4.08 7.63 -3.45
CA TYR A 111 5.09 8.65 -3.67
C TYR A 111 5.09 9.17 -5.10
N ALA A 112 5.14 10.50 -5.21
CA ALA A 112 5.32 11.26 -6.44
C ALA A 112 4.51 10.75 -7.64
N PRO A 113 3.19 10.52 -7.50
CA PRO A 113 2.37 10.27 -8.67
C PRO A 113 2.37 11.49 -9.55
N ARG A 114 2.79 11.32 -10.81
CA ARG A 114 2.85 12.42 -11.75
C ARG A 114 2.12 12.06 -13.03
N GLN A 115 1.06 12.80 -13.32
CA GLN A 115 0.33 12.66 -14.57
C GLN A 115 1.29 12.78 -15.76
N GLY A 116 1.16 11.88 -16.73
CA GLY A 116 2.10 11.78 -17.85
C GLY A 116 3.35 10.95 -17.58
N TYR A 117 3.61 10.53 -16.33
CA TYR A 117 4.88 9.94 -15.94
C TYR A 117 4.74 8.64 -15.13
N SER A 118 3.92 8.64 -14.08
CA SER A 118 3.77 7.50 -13.15
C SER A 118 2.37 7.46 -12.54
N GLY A 119 2.07 6.37 -11.83
CA GLY A 119 0.88 6.28 -11.01
C GLY A 119 -0.40 5.97 -11.79
N TRP A 120 -0.26 5.32 -12.96
CA TRP A 120 -1.39 4.99 -13.80
C TRP A 120 -2.04 3.68 -13.37
N ASN A 121 -3.35 3.72 -13.12
CA ASN A 121 -4.17 2.53 -12.82
C ASN A 121 -3.71 1.79 -11.55
N GLU A 122 -3.27 2.55 -10.54
CA GLU A 122 -2.91 1.97 -9.24
C GLU A 122 -4.16 1.76 -8.41
N VAL A 123 -4.25 0.59 -7.79
CA VAL A 123 -5.46 0.13 -7.11
C VAL A 123 -5.09 -0.36 -5.71
N TYR A 124 -5.83 0.09 -4.71
CA TYR A 124 -5.69 -0.35 -3.32
C TYR A 124 -7.08 -0.58 -2.72
N ILE A 125 -7.53 -1.83 -2.77
CA ILE A 125 -8.93 -2.18 -2.45
C ILE A 125 -9.01 -3.38 -1.53
N GLU A 126 -10.06 -3.45 -0.72
CA GLU A 126 -10.36 -4.65 0.11
C GLU A 126 -9.21 -5.03 1.06
N ASN A 127 -8.32 -4.09 1.34
CA ASN A 127 -7.20 -4.28 2.24
C ASN A 127 -7.62 -4.01 3.67
N THR A 128 -6.97 -4.70 4.60
CA THR A 128 -7.08 -4.45 6.03
C THR A 128 -5.83 -3.71 6.50
N CYS A 129 -5.99 -2.48 6.95
CA CYS A 129 -4.94 -1.63 7.53
C CYS A 129 -5.14 -1.57 9.04
N ILE A 130 -4.13 -1.95 9.82
CA ILE A 130 -4.20 -1.98 11.29
C ILE A 130 -3.05 -1.15 11.85
N LEU A 131 -3.37 -0.04 12.50
CA LEU A 131 -2.40 0.88 13.09
C LEU A 131 -2.29 0.66 14.62
N TYR A 132 -1.10 0.89 15.15
CA TYR A 132 -0.74 0.68 16.55
C TYR A 132 -0.74 1.98 17.38
N LYS A 133 -0.29 3.10 16.80
CA LYS A 133 -0.06 4.38 17.49
C LYS A 133 -0.56 5.64 16.76
N ASN A 134 -0.47 5.69 15.44
CA ASN A 134 -0.80 6.86 14.61
C ASN A 134 -2.19 6.68 13.96
N PRO A 135 -3.03 7.73 13.89
CA PRO A 135 -4.31 7.68 13.17
C PRO A 135 -4.23 7.85 11.64
N VAL A 136 -3.05 7.97 11.02
CA VAL A 136 -2.89 8.22 9.58
C VAL A 136 -2.70 6.89 8.82
N PRO A 137 -3.71 6.39 8.09
CA PRO A 137 -3.62 5.11 7.39
C PRO A 137 -2.87 5.20 6.07
N TYR A 138 -2.94 6.35 5.39
CA TYR A 138 -2.39 6.55 4.06
C TYR A 138 -1.55 7.82 4.00
N ARG A 139 -0.46 7.73 3.25
CA ARG A 139 0.29 8.88 2.77
C ARG A 139 0.22 8.88 1.25
N ILE A 140 -0.44 9.90 0.70
CA ILE A 140 -0.60 10.07 -0.74
C ILE A 140 -0.02 11.43 -1.08
N ASP A 141 1.19 11.44 -1.61
CA ASP A 141 1.84 12.67 -2.03
C ASP A 141 1.03 13.31 -3.18
N ASP A 142 1.04 14.64 -3.24
CA ASP A 142 0.36 15.44 -4.27
C ASP A 142 -1.17 15.24 -4.39
N CYS A 143 -1.83 14.65 -3.38
CA CYS A 143 -3.29 14.60 -3.35
C CYS A 143 -3.90 16.01 -3.41
N ASP A 144 -4.75 16.25 -4.41
CA ASP A 144 -5.54 17.47 -4.55
C ASP A 144 -6.97 17.15 -4.95
N THR A 145 -7.94 17.60 -4.15
CA THR A 145 -9.37 17.41 -4.41
C THR A 145 -9.87 18.12 -5.66
N ALA A 146 -9.14 19.12 -6.17
CA ALA A 146 -9.45 19.78 -7.44
C ALA A 146 -8.95 19.00 -8.67
N ASP A 147 -7.97 18.12 -8.50
CA ASP A 147 -7.37 17.29 -9.55
C ASP A 147 -6.96 15.93 -8.97
N LEU A 148 -7.95 15.05 -8.83
CA LEU A 148 -7.77 13.76 -8.16
C LEU A 148 -6.92 12.80 -9.03
N PHE A 149 -5.61 12.86 -8.84
CA PHE A 149 -4.64 11.91 -9.39
C PHE A 149 -4.05 11.02 -8.29
N VAL A 150 -4.89 10.13 -7.76
CA VAL A 150 -4.59 9.24 -6.63
C VAL A 150 -4.95 7.78 -6.97
N PRO A 151 -4.46 6.77 -6.22
CA PRO A 151 -4.86 5.39 -6.45
C PRO A 151 -6.37 5.20 -6.30
N TYR A 152 -6.91 4.20 -6.99
CA TYR A 152 -8.28 3.78 -6.76
C TYR A 152 -8.39 3.06 -5.40
N LEU A 153 -9.03 3.74 -4.45
CA LEU A 153 -9.25 3.28 -3.08
C LEU A 153 -10.71 2.87 -2.91
N ALA A 154 -10.97 1.67 -2.39
CA ALA A 154 -12.34 1.23 -2.07
C ALA A 154 -12.38 0.01 -1.13
N ASN A 155 -13.47 -0.11 -0.37
CA ASN A 155 -13.82 -1.30 0.42
C ASN A 155 -12.74 -1.74 1.42
N ASN A 156 -11.86 -0.84 1.86
CA ASN A 156 -10.82 -1.14 2.82
C ASN A 156 -11.39 -1.22 4.26
N LYS A 157 -10.68 -1.89 5.15
CA LYS A 157 -10.97 -1.92 6.58
C LYS A 157 -9.80 -1.31 7.32
N ILE A 158 -10.01 -0.19 7.96
CA ILE A 158 -8.97 0.54 8.70
C ILE A 158 -9.25 0.35 10.18
N TYR A 159 -8.23 -0.02 10.93
CA TYR A 159 -8.28 -0.17 12.36
C TYR A 159 -7.26 0.79 12.99
N ILE A 160 -7.73 1.69 13.84
CA ILE A 160 -6.91 2.75 14.47
C ILE A 160 -6.92 2.63 16.00
N PRO A 161 -5.92 3.20 16.69
CA PRO A 161 -5.85 3.18 18.15
C PRO A 161 -7.10 3.78 18.80
N ASN A 162 -7.53 3.19 19.92
CA ASN A 162 -8.71 3.64 20.64
C ASN A 162 -8.60 5.12 21.05
N GLY A 163 -9.71 5.86 20.97
CA GLY A 163 -9.75 7.29 21.31
C GLY A 163 -9.15 8.21 20.25
N THR A 164 -8.87 7.71 19.04
CA THR A 164 -8.40 8.51 17.90
C THR A 164 -9.42 8.48 16.75
N GLU A 165 -9.32 9.43 15.83
CA GLU A 165 -10.09 9.49 14.58
C GLU A 165 -9.11 9.34 13.41
N ALA A 166 -9.48 8.58 12.38
CA ALA A 166 -8.61 8.40 11.21
C ALA A 166 -8.42 9.72 10.47
N ILE A 167 -7.18 10.03 10.10
CA ILE A 167 -6.80 11.28 9.45
C ILE A 167 -6.29 11.00 8.03
N PHE A 168 -6.94 11.61 7.05
CA PHE A 168 -6.52 11.63 5.65
C PHE A 168 -6.05 13.04 5.30
N THR A 169 -4.90 13.17 4.64
CA THR A 169 -4.36 14.48 4.27
C THR A 169 -4.44 14.67 2.77
N CYS A 170 -5.02 15.79 2.33
CA CYS A 170 -5.13 16.15 0.92
C CYS A 170 -5.29 17.67 0.77
N ASN A 171 -4.93 18.22 -0.39
CA ASN A 171 -5.16 19.62 -0.67
C ASN A 171 -6.63 19.87 -0.99
N VAL A 172 -7.22 20.82 -0.27
CA VAL A 172 -8.58 21.32 -0.50
C VAL A 172 -8.48 22.80 -0.79
N ASN A 173 -8.85 23.19 -2.02
CA ASN A 173 -8.67 24.57 -2.51
C ASN A 173 -7.23 25.09 -2.35
N GLY A 174 -6.24 24.22 -2.64
CA GLY A 174 -4.81 24.56 -2.54
C GLY A 174 -4.24 24.60 -1.12
N ILE A 175 -4.99 24.16 -0.10
CA ILE A 175 -4.53 24.13 1.29
C ILE A 175 -4.49 22.68 1.79
N SER A 176 -3.33 22.26 2.31
CA SER A 176 -3.16 20.96 2.95
C SER A 176 -4.11 20.83 4.14
N THR A 177 -5.09 19.95 4.02
CA THR A 177 -6.20 19.80 4.95
C THR A 177 -6.26 18.39 5.49
N LYS A 178 -6.53 18.27 6.79
CA LYS A 178 -6.80 16.99 7.47
C LYS A 178 -8.31 16.72 7.40
N LEU A 179 -8.67 15.59 6.82
CA LEU A 179 -10.03 15.13 6.61
C LEU A 179 -10.27 13.88 7.45
N ASN A 180 -11.47 13.76 8.02
CA ASN A 180 -11.91 12.47 8.54
C ASN A 180 -12.47 11.58 7.42
N LEU A 181 -12.80 10.32 7.73
CA LEU A 181 -13.28 9.36 6.72
C LEU A 181 -14.52 9.86 5.96
N GLN A 182 -15.48 10.48 6.65
CA GLN A 182 -16.71 10.96 6.01
C GLN A 182 -16.41 12.08 5.00
N GLN A 183 -15.54 13.03 5.38
CA GLN A 183 -15.11 14.09 4.50
C GLN A 183 -14.31 13.54 3.31
N TRP A 184 -13.39 12.61 3.56
CA TRP A 184 -12.61 11.91 2.53
C TRP A 184 -13.52 11.24 1.50
N GLN A 185 -14.51 10.48 1.96
CA GLN A 185 -15.49 9.81 1.11
C GLN A 185 -16.43 10.78 0.37
N SER A 186 -16.68 11.97 0.92
CA SER A 186 -17.50 12.99 0.24
C SER A 186 -16.86 13.54 -1.05
N TYR A 187 -15.54 13.42 -1.20
CA TYR A 187 -14.82 13.72 -2.43
C TYR A 187 -14.77 12.55 -3.43
N GLY A 188 -15.45 11.43 -3.13
CA GLY A 188 -15.45 10.24 -3.98
C GLY A 188 -14.29 9.28 -3.72
N LEU A 189 -13.51 9.49 -2.66
CA LEU A 189 -12.32 8.71 -2.35
C LEU A 189 -12.62 7.61 -1.33
N ASP A 190 -12.02 6.43 -1.53
CA ASP A 190 -12.04 5.34 -0.55
C ASP A 190 -13.46 4.92 -0.14
N ILE A 191 -14.33 4.79 -1.14
CA ILE A 191 -15.76 4.48 -0.97
C ILE A 191 -15.94 3.12 -0.29
N ASN A 192 -16.93 3.05 0.61
CA ASN A 192 -17.27 1.90 1.45
C ASN A 192 -16.17 1.45 2.43
N THR A 193 -15.04 2.15 2.51
CA THR A 193 -14.06 1.91 3.56
C THR A 193 -14.66 2.20 4.92
N THR A 194 -14.27 1.40 5.91
CA THR A 194 -14.73 1.54 7.29
C THR A 194 -13.55 1.74 8.23
N VAL A 195 -13.76 2.50 9.29
CA VAL A 195 -12.78 2.71 10.37
C VAL A 195 -13.33 2.11 11.66
N GLN A 196 -12.52 1.31 12.36
CA GLN A 196 -12.83 0.66 13.62
C GLN A 196 -11.65 0.78 14.60
N VAL A 197 -11.84 0.36 15.85
CA VAL A 197 -10.77 0.33 16.85
C VAL A 197 -9.87 -0.89 16.61
N THR A 198 -8.56 -0.70 16.70
CA THR A 198 -7.56 -1.77 16.65
C THR A 198 -7.90 -2.91 17.61
N PRO A 199 -8.11 -4.15 17.11
CA PRO A 199 -8.44 -5.30 17.93
C PRO A 199 -7.21 -5.83 18.65
N ASP A 200 -7.42 -6.80 19.55
CA ASP A 200 -6.32 -7.48 20.23
C ASP A 200 -5.48 -8.33 19.24
N VAL A 201 -4.23 -8.57 19.62
CA VAL A 201 -3.26 -9.28 18.76
C VAL A 201 -3.68 -10.71 18.41
N GLN A 202 -4.44 -11.40 19.28
CA GLN A 202 -4.88 -12.77 18.99
C GLN A 202 -5.95 -12.77 17.90
N THR A 203 -6.85 -11.78 17.92
CA THR A 203 -7.83 -11.55 16.85
C THR A 203 -7.13 -11.28 15.52
N ILE A 204 -6.10 -10.43 15.50
CA ILE A 204 -5.34 -10.11 14.28
C ILE A 204 -4.63 -11.36 13.72
N ILE A 205 -3.96 -12.12 14.59
CA ILE A 205 -3.29 -13.36 14.20
C ILE A 205 -4.30 -14.37 13.65
N LYS A 206 -5.49 -14.46 14.25
CA LYS A 206 -6.56 -15.34 13.78
C LYS A 206 -6.99 -14.95 12.35
N TRP A 207 -7.27 -13.67 12.10
CA TRP A 207 -7.63 -13.18 10.76
C TRP A 207 -6.52 -13.46 9.74
N GLY A 208 -5.25 -13.23 10.12
CA GLY A 208 -4.11 -13.53 9.25
C GLY A 208 -4.03 -15.02 8.87
N ARG A 209 -4.28 -15.93 9.81
CA ARG A 209 -4.36 -17.37 9.54
C ARG A 209 -5.51 -17.70 8.59
N GLU A 210 -6.70 -17.16 8.86
CA GLU A 210 -7.89 -17.39 8.01
C GLU A 210 -7.65 -16.91 6.58
N MET A 211 -7.09 -15.71 6.40
CA MET A 211 -6.74 -15.15 5.10
C MET A 211 -5.74 -16.05 4.34
N LEU A 212 -4.68 -16.50 5.00
CA LEU A 212 -3.61 -17.28 4.37
C LEU A 212 -4.00 -18.74 4.08
N GLN A 213 -5.00 -19.28 4.78
CA GLN A 213 -5.45 -20.68 4.65
C GLN A 213 -6.62 -20.86 3.69
N ASN A 214 -7.39 -19.80 3.44
CA ASN A 214 -8.46 -19.84 2.46
C ASN A 214 -7.86 -19.66 1.06
N THR A 215 -7.35 -20.74 0.46
CA THR A 215 -7.16 -20.78 -0.99
C THR A 215 -8.53 -20.70 -1.66
N ILE A 216 -8.79 -19.56 -2.31
CA ILE A 216 -9.93 -19.38 -3.22
C ILE A 216 -9.64 -20.14 -4.53
#